data_AF-A0A1Y1X7U0-F1
#
_entry.id   AF-A0A1Y1X7U0-F1
#
_cell.length_a   1.000
_cell.length_b   1.000
_cell.length_c   1.000
_cell.angle_alpha   90.00
_cell.angle_beta   90.00
_cell.angle_gamma   90.00
#
_symmetry.space_group_name_H-M   'P 1'
#
loop_
_entity.id
_entity.type
_entity.pdbx_description
1 polymer ?
#
loop_
_entity_poly.entity_id
_entity_poly.type
_entity_poly.pdbx_seq_one_letter_code
_entity_poly.pdbx_strand_id
1 'polypeptide(L)'
;MSLQNQPANSTFNDIFFAGFLKLLLTYNQNRIVPETFRLDKSRIVTFYNEWQDITILSCLLLIFRQACCSKCTTENILNLKQRLYVLLTSQSTSLKHINLEITNMAGQVRKKEYSTKEIELISGLIEKTLSPENKLYVMIQTRISTYIVHFLNNDALPKELMIRHNMTEMESEILTLSQKIKAVVELNLQTYSEYYKTIFLELKQQKTNSLIKTLNNVKNENKSLTNNKNQDSSSSTSINNKGTTNPPQTSDVSKMKVSAKSETIVNQVSNNSQNNSHDQKSNSQI
;
A
#
# COMPACT_ATOMS: atom_id res chain seq x y z
N MET A 1 4.71 4.45 7.87
CA MET A 1 3.92 3.84 8.97
C MET A 1 4.66 4.00 10.30
N SER A 2 3.95 4.03 11.44
CA SER A 2 4.58 3.90 12.77
C SER A 2 4.83 2.43 13.13
N LEU A 3 5.83 2.17 13.98
CA LEU A 3 6.12 0.84 14.54
C LEU A 3 5.14 0.45 15.66
N GLN A 4 4.28 1.38 16.13
CA GLN A 4 3.29 1.09 17.18
C GLN A 4 2.23 0.04 16.78
N ASN A 5 1.93 -0.11 15.49
CA ASN A 5 0.74 -0.84 15.00
C ASN A 5 1.07 -2.24 14.42
N GLN A 6 2.24 -2.81 14.70
CA GLN A 6 2.52 -4.21 14.32
C GLN A 6 1.80 -5.20 15.27
N PRO A 7 1.30 -6.34 14.74
CA PRO A 7 0.62 -7.35 15.56
C PRO A 7 1.57 -7.99 16.57
N ALA A 8 1.03 -8.45 17.71
CA ALA A 8 1.82 -8.95 18.84
C ALA A 8 2.72 -10.16 18.53
N ASN A 9 2.48 -10.84 17.40
CA ASN A 9 3.13 -12.08 16.99
C ASN A 9 4.10 -11.93 15.80
N SER A 10 4.43 -10.71 15.36
CA SER A 10 5.41 -10.51 14.28
C SER A 10 6.77 -11.15 14.61
N THR A 11 7.35 -11.85 13.64
CA THR A 11 8.66 -12.49 13.77
C THR A 11 9.78 -11.46 13.75
N PHE A 12 10.98 -11.87 14.15
CA PHE A 12 12.19 -11.06 14.03
C PHE A 12 12.45 -10.62 12.57
N ASN A 13 12.21 -11.51 11.60
CA ASN A 13 12.42 -11.21 10.17
C ASN A 13 11.39 -10.20 9.65
N ASP A 14 10.11 -10.32 10.02
CA ASP A 14 9.06 -9.33 9.68
C ASP A 14 9.47 -7.92 10.13
N ILE A 15 10.00 -7.81 11.35
CA ILE A 15 10.36 -6.55 11.99
C ILE A 15 11.65 -6.00 11.35
N PHE A 16 12.61 -6.85 11.02
CA PHE A 16 13.82 -6.45 10.31
C PHE A 16 13.55 -5.95 8.89
N PHE A 17 12.79 -6.71 8.08
CA PHE A 17 12.44 -6.32 6.71
C PHE A 17 11.54 -5.07 6.67
N ALA A 18 10.57 -4.95 7.58
CA ALA A 18 9.79 -3.72 7.73
C ALA A 18 10.66 -2.54 8.21
N GLY A 19 11.68 -2.79 9.03
CA GLY A 19 12.68 -1.82 9.47
C GLY A 19 13.54 -1.30 8.31
N PHE A 20 14.08 -2.19 7.47
CA PHE A 20 14.81 -1.82 6.26
C PHE A 20 13.93 -1.05 5.28
N LEU A 21 12.70 -1.53 5.01
CA LEU A 21 11.83 -0.81 4.10
C LEU A 21 11.44 0.57 4.67
N LYS A 22 11.29 0.71 5.99
CA LYS A 22 11.12 2.03 6.61
C LYS A 22 12.36 2.92 6.46
N LEU A 23 13.58 2.37 6.50
CA LEU A 23 14.81 3.12 6.19
C LEU A 23 14.79 3.63 4.73
N LEU A 24 14.41 2.77 3.78
CA LEU A 24 14.26 3.14 2.36
C LEU A 24 13.19 4.24 2.18
N LEU A 25 11.98 4.02 2.68
CA LEU A 25 10.84 4.94 2.55
C LEU A 25 11.00 6.27 3.27
N THR A 26 11.90 6.34 4.26
CA THR A 26 12.23 7.58 4.97
C THR A 26 13.60 8.12 4.56
N TYR A 27 14.22 7.57 3.51
CA TYR A 27 15.52 8.02 3.03
C TYR A 27 15.43 9.47 2.56
N ASN A 28 16.40 10.25 2.99
CA ASN A 28 16.60 11.63 2.59
C ASN A 28 18.12 11.86 2.64
N GLN A 29 18.69 12.66 1.74
CA GLN A 29 20.14 12.71 1.50
C GLN A 29 20.96 13.03 2.76
N ASN A 30 20.34 13.76 3.69
CA ASN A 30 20.92 14.20 4.97
C ASN A 30 20.62 13.27 6.17
N ARG A 31 19.98 12.09 5.98
CA ARG A 31 19.73 11.14 7.08
C ARG A 31 20.94 10.27 7.39
N ILE A 32 21.07 9.94 8.68
CA ILE A 32 21.95 8.90 9.19
C ILE A 32 21.45 7.53 8.68
N VAL A 33 22.27 6.88 7.86
CA VAL A 33 22.11 5.45 7.52
C VAL A 33 22.75 4.64 8.65
N PRO A 34 22.15 3.52 9.11
CA PRO A 34 22.76 2.65 10.12
C PRO A 34 24.16 2.19 9.70
N GLU A 35 25.08 2.03 10.65
CA GLU A 35 26.48 1.68 10.33
C GLU A 35 26.60 0.36 9.55
N THR A 36 25.76 -0.62 9.89
CA THR A 36 25.63 -1.90 9.18
C THR A 36 25.31 -1.75 7.69
N PHE A 37 24.71 -0.63 7.26
CA PHE A 37 24.39 -0.30 5.87
C PHE A 37 25.26 0.85 5.32
N ARG A 38 26.32 1.28 6.03
CA ARG A 38 27.15 2.44 5.65
C ARG A 38 27.83 2.28 4.28
N LEU A 39 28.29 1.07 3.96
CA LEU A 39 28.85 0.72 2.65
C LEU A 39 27.78 0.62 1.54
N ASP A 40 26.54 0.35 1.92
CA ASP A 40 25.40 0.17 1.01
C ASP A 40 24.65 1.46 0.68
N LYS A 41 25.09 2.62 1.20
CA LYS A 41 24.41 3.92 0.98
C LYS A 41 24.08 4.17 -0.50
N SER A 42 25.01 3.88 -1.41
CA SER A 42 24.76 4.05 -2.86
C SER A 42 23.69 3.10 -3.40
N ARG A 43 23.70 1.82 -2.99
CA ARG A 43 22.69 0.83 -3.41
C ARG A 43 21.30 1.19 -2.88
N ILE A 44 21.22 1.70 -1.64
CA ILE A 44 19.96 2.19 -1.03
C ILE A 44 19.41 3.42 -1.79
N VAL A 45 20.27 4.33 -2.27
CA VAL A 45 19.83 5.44 -3.15
C VAL A 45 19.27 4.89 -4.47
N THR A 46 19.95 3.94 -5.12
CA THR A 46 19.44 3.30 -6.35
C THR A 46 18.08 2.65 -6.13
N PHE A 47 17.91 1.89 -5.04
CA PHE A 47 16.63 1.26 -4.71
C PHE A 47 15.53 2.27 -4.42
N TYR A 48 15.85 3.42 -3.81
CA TYR A 48 14.88 4.49 -3.56
C TYR A 48 14.43 5.14 -4.88
N ASN A 49 15.37 5.40 -5.79
CA ASN A 49 15.06 5.96 -7.11
C ASN A 49 14.19 5.00 -7.94
N GLU A 50 14.61 3.73 -8.12
CA GLU A 50 13.83 2.71 -8.85
C GLU A 50 12.41 2.55 -8.28
N TRP A 51 12.28 2.59 -6.96
CA TRP A 51 11.00 2.52 -6.27
C TRP A 51 10.13 3.78 -6.48
N GLN A 52 10.75 4.97 -6.54
CA GLN A 52 10.06 6.23 -6.85
C GLN A 52 9.59 6.23 -8.31
N ASP A 53 10.41 5.75 -9.25
CA ASP A 53 10.07 5.65 -10.67
C ASP A 53 8.89 4.69 -10.90
N ILE A 54 8.90 3.52 -10.24
CA ILE A 54 7.78 2.58 -10.22
C ILE A 54 6.51 3.24 -9.65
N THR A 55 6.65 4.07 -8.61
CA THR A 55 5.51 4.79 -8.00
C THR A 55 4.92 5.85 -8.94
N ILE A 56 5.77 6.64 -9.60
CA ILE A 56 5.38 7.63 -10.62
C ILE A 56 4.68 6.94 -11.80
N LEU A 57 5.31 5.90 -12.37
CA LEU A 57 4.78 5.16 -13.52
C LEU A 57 3.41 4.53 -13.18
N SER A 58 3.27 3.93 -12.00
CA SER A 58 2.00 3.39 -11.50
C SER A 58 0.90 4.46 -11.42
N CYS A 59 1.23 5.68 -10.98
CA CYS A 59 0.27 6.78 -10.92
C CYS A 59 -0.15 7.25 -12.33
N LEU A 60 0.79 7.35 -13.27
CA LEU A 60 0.51 7.74 -14.65
C LEU A 60 -0.36 6.71 -15.38
N LEU A 61 -0.10 5.41 -15.21
CA LEU A 61 -0.93 4.34 -15.78
C LEU A 61 -2.36 4.34 -15.20
N LEU A 62 -2.52 4.66 -13.91
CA LEU A 62 -3.84 4.79 -13.29
C LEU A 62 -4.63 5.98 -13.86
N ILE A 63 -3.98 7.12 -14.09
CA ILE A 63 -4.60 8.28 -14.76
C ILE A 63 -4.97 7.94 -16.22
N PHE A 64 -4.10 7.22 -16.95
CA PHE A 64 -4.42 6.77 -18.30
C PHE A 64 -5.63 5.83 -18.36
N ARG A 65 -5.74 4.88 -17.43
CA ARG A 65 -6.95 4.04 -17.29
C ARG A 65 -8.21 4.90 -17.07
N GLN A 66 -8.13 5.91 -16.20
CA GLN A 66 -9.23 6.85 -15.94
C GLN A 66 -9.59 7.68 -17.20
N ALA A 67 -8.59 8.13 -17.96
CA ALA A 67 -8.78 8.91 -19.18
C ALA A 67 -9.42 8.07 -20.32
N CYS A 68 -8.93 6.83 -20.52
CA CYS A 68 -9.45 5.90 -21.53
C CYS A 68 -10.88 5.39 -21.26
N CYS A 69 -11.36 5.48 -20.01
CA CYS A 69 -12.59 4.86 -19.54
C CYS A 69 -12.63 3.34 -19.86
N SER A 70 -13.82 2.78 -20.08
CA SER A 70 -14.06 1.35 -20.32
C SER A 70 -13.47 0.77 -21.62
N LYS A 71 -12.79 1.58 -22.45
CA LYS A 71 -12.13 1.14 -23.70
C LYS A 71 -10.66 0.72 -23.50
N CYS A 72 -10.14 0.77 -22.28
CA CYS A 72 -8.74 0.49 -21.98
C CYS A 72 -8.45 -1.02 -21.96
N THR A 73 -7.69 -1.53 -22.94
CA THR A 73 -7.16 -2.91 -22.96
C THR A 73 -5.81 -2.99 -22.27
N THR A 74 -5.42 -4.19 -21.79
CA THR A 74 -4.10 -4.43 -21.17
C THR A 74 -2.95 -4.11 -22.11
N GLU A 75 -3.10 -4.41 -23.41
CA GLU A 75 -2.12 -4.08 -24.46
C GLU A 75 -1.84 -2.58 -24.55
N ASN A 76 -2.89 -1.74 -24.56
CA ASN A 76 -2.75 -0.28 -24.59
C ASN A 76 -2.00 0.24 -23.35
N ILE A 77 -2.22 -0.38 -22.18
CA ILE A 77 -1.53 -0.02 -20.93
C ILE A 77 -0.05 -0.43 -20.97
N LEU A 78 0.28 -1.60 -21.53
CA LEU A 78 1.67 -2.05 -21.71
C LEU A 78 2.43 -1.20 -22.74
N ASN A 79 1.79 -0.87 -23.87
CA ASN A 79 2.33 0.04 -24.88
C ASN A 79 2.61 1.44 -24.29
N LEU A 80 1.70 1.97 -23.46
CA LEU A 80 1.96 3.21 -22.73
C LEU A 80 3.10 3.04 -21.71
N LYS A 81 3.13 1.95 -20.94
CA LYS A 81 4.16 1.70 -19.92
C LYS A 81 5.56 1.78 -20.53
N GLN A 82 5.77 1.14 -21.67
CA GLN A 82 7.05 1.17 -22.40
C GLN A 82 7.43 2.60 -22.82
N ARG A 83 6.51 3.37 -23.42
CA ARG A 83 6.77 4.75 -23.85
C ARG A 83 7.02 5.70 -22.67
N LEU A 84 6.23 5.59 -21.60
CA LEU A 84 6.44 6.37 -20.38
C LEU A 84 7.77 6.03 -19.69
N TYR A 85 8.20 4.77 -19.70
CA TYR A 85 9.50 4.38 -19.13
C TYR A 85 10.67 5.02 -19.88
N VAL A 86 10.63 5.01 -21.22
CA VAL A 86 11.62 5.70 -22.07
C VAL A 86 11.59 7.21 -21.84
N LEU A 87 10.40 7.81 -21.77
CA LEU A 87 10.24 9.24 -21.48
C LEU A 87 10.81 9.62 -20.10
N LEU A 88 10.47 8.89 -19.03
CA LEU A 88 10.97 9.14 -17.67
C LEU A 88 12.49 8.96 -17.54
N THR A 89 13.10 8.12 -18.37
CA THR A 89 14.56 7.92 -18.41
C THR A 89 15.31 9.05 -19.15
N SER A 90 14.64 9.81 -20.02
CA SER A 90 15.28 10.90 -20.79
C SER A 90 15.35 12.21 -20.01
N GLN A 91 16.56 12.76 -19.88
CA GLN A 91 16.84 14.02 -19.18
C GLN A 91 16.14 15.26 -19.78
N SER A 92 15.67 15.19 -21.04
CA SER A 92 14.96 16.29 -21.71
C SER A 92 13.43 16.26 -21.52
N THR A 93 12.87 15.22 -20.89
CA THR A 93 11.43 15.04 -20.75
C THR A 93 10.84 15.99 -19.70
N SER A 94 10.32 17.13 -20.17
CA SER A 94 9.39 17.92 -19.35
C SER A 94 8.01 17.25 -19.24
N LEU A 95 7.27 17.55 -18.16
CA LEU A 95 5.94 17.00 -17.89
C LEU A 95 4.93 17.21 -19.04
N LYS A 96 5.13 18.24 -19.86
CA LYS A 96 4.30 18.50 -21.06
C LYS A 96 4.34 17.34 -22.06
N HIS A 97 5.48 16.65 -22.20
CA HIS A 97 5.60 15.48 -23.09
C HIS A 97 4.83 14.27 -22.54
N ILE A 98 4.87 14.05 -21.22
CA ILE A 98 4.11 12.99 -20.54
C ILE A 98 2.60 13.25 -20.72
N ASN A 99 2.17 14.49 -20.52
CA ASN A 99 0.76 14.88 -20.69
C ASN A 99 0.31 14.74 -22.16
N LEU A 100 1.17 15.09 -23.12
CA LEU A 100 0.91 14.92 -24.55
C LEU A 100 0.79 13.44 -24.93
N GLU A 101 1.70 12.57 -24.49
CA GLU A 101 1.66 11.15 -24.85
C GLU A 101 0.45 10.44 -24.24
N ILE A 102 0.11 10.73 -22.97
CA ILE A 102 -1.07 10.18 -22.30
C ILE A 102 -2.36 10.63 -22.99
N THR A 103 -2.49 11.92 -23.35
CA THR A 103 -3.70 12.44 -24.01
C THR A 103 -3.82 11.97 -25.46
N ASN A 104 -2.71 11.94 -26.22
CA ASN A 104 -2.67 11.39 -27.58
C ASN A 104 -3.10 9.92 -27.60
N MET A 105 -2.44 9.05 -26.83
CA MET A 105 -2.77 7.63 -26.80
C MET A 105 -4.18 7.38 -26.27
N ALA A 106 -4.62 8.08 -25.21
CA ALA A 106 -5.98 7.90 -24.71
C ALA A 106 -7.05 8.42 -25.70
N GLY A 107 -6.73 9.41 -26.55
CA GLY A 107 -7.61 9.86 -27.62
C GLY A 107 -7.78 8.81 -28.72
N GLN A 108 -6.67 8.19 -29.14
CA GLN A 108 -6.65 7.05 -30.07
C GLN A 108 -7.49 5.88 -29.52
N VAL A 109 -7.26 5.47 -28.27
CA VAL A 109 -8.02 4.40 -27.58
C VAL A 109 -9.51 4.73 -27.45
N ARG A 110 -9.86 5.99 -27.16
CA ARG A 110 -11.27 6.44 -27.13
C ARG A 110 -11.92 6.46 -28.52
N LYS A 111 -11.13 6.50 -29.60
CA LYS A 111 -11.54 6.90 -30.96
C LYS A 111 -12.20 8.29 -30.99
N LYS A 112 -11.71 9.20 -30.15
CA LYS A 112 -12.17 10.58 -30.03
C LYS A 112 -11.04 11.43 -29.44
N GLU A 113 -10.64 12.48 -30.14
CA GLU A 113 -9.69 13.46 -29.64
C GLU A 113 -10.24 14.19 -28.40
N TYR A 114 -9.31 14.65 -27.56
CA TYR A 114 -9.63 15.46 -26.39
C TYR A 114 -9.79 16.93 -26.78
N SER A 115 -10.83 17.57 -26.26
CA SER A 115 -10.90 19.04 -26.27
C SER A 115 -9.80 19.64 -25.39
N THR A 116 -9.37 20.87 -25.69
CA THR A 116 -8.33 21.59 -24.91
C THR A 116 -8.63 21.61 -23.41
N LYS A 117 -9.91 21.75 -23.04
CA LYS A 117 -10.37 21.72 -21.65
C LYS A 117 -10.20 20.34 -20.99
N GLU A 118 -10.40 19.24 -21.73
CA GLU A 118 -10.09 17.90 -21.22
C GLU A 118 -8.57 17.69 -21.06
N ILE A 119 -7.75 18.24 -21.97
CA ILE A 119 -6.29 18.18 -21.89
C ILE A 119 -5.77 18.95 -20.65
N GLU A 120 -6.28 20.16 -20.40
CA GLU A 120 -5.99 20.96 -19.21
C GLU A 120 -6.38 20.23 -17.91
N LEU A 121 -7.55 19.60 -17.88
CA LEU A 121 -8.01 18.78 -16.75
C LEU A 121 -7.10 17.56 -16.50
N ILE A 122 -6.62 16.90 -17.56
CA ILE A 122 -5.67 15.77 -17.45
C ILE A 122 -4.28 16.26 -17.00
N SER A 123 -3.79 17.39 -17.52
CA SER A 123 -2.54 18.02 -17.08
C SER A 123 -2.58 18.32 -15.58
N GLY A 124 -3.62 19.02 -15.12
CA GLY A 124 -3.81 19.35 -13.72
C GLY A 124 -4.06 18.13 -12.82
N LEU A 125 -4.60 17.02 -13.36
CA LEU A 125 -4.72 15.76 -12.62
C LEU A 125 -3.35 15.06 -12.47
N ILE A 126 -2.52 15.06 -13.50
CA ILE A 126 -1.16 14.50 -13.47
C ILE A 126 -0.29 15.31 -12.49
N GLU A 127 -0.23 16.63 -12.64
CA GLU A 127 0.50 17.54 -11.76
C GLU A 127 0.11 17.36 -10.29
N LYS A 128 -1.20 17.32 -9.99
CA LYS A 128 -1.68 17.10 -8.62
C LYS A 128 -1.38 15.70 -8.11
N THR A 129 -1.44 14.67 -8.95
CA THR A 129 -1.22 13.27 -8.54
C THR A 129 0.26 12.94 -8.30
N LEU A 130 1.17 13.58 -9.01
CA LEU A 130 2.62 13.42 -8.80
C LEU A 130 3.16 14.24 -7.63
N SER A 131 2.34 15.09 -6.99
CA SER A 131 2.72 15.74 -5.72
C SER A 131 2.87 14.70 -4.60
N PRO A 132 3.99 14.67 -3.85
CA PRO A 132 4.21 13.73 -2.75
C PRO A 132 3.16 13.79 -1.62
N GLU A 133 2.47 14.93 -1.48
CA GLU A 133 1.39 15.13 -0.49
C GLU A 133 0.05 14.51 -0.93
N ASN A 134 -0.07 14.06 -2.18
CA ASN A 134 -1.34 13.55 -2.69
C ASN A 134 -1.67 12.17 -2.07
N LYS A 135 -2.90 12.05 -1.54
CA LYS A 135 -3.43 10.80 -0.96
C LYS A 135 -3.37 9.61 -1.94
N LEU A 136 -3.51 9.84 -3.25
CA LEU A 136 -3.36 8.83 -4.29
C LEU A 136 -1.90 8.37 -4.43
N TYR A 137 -0.95 9.32 -4.48
CA TYR A 137 0.48 9.02 -4.48
C TYR A 137 0.86 8.17 -3.26
N VAL A 138 0.55 8.67 -2.06
CA VAL A 138 0.84 7.99 -0.79
C VAL A 138 0.16 6.62 -0.69
N MET A 139 -1.03 6.43 -1.28
CA MET A 139 -1.68 5.12 -1.36
C MET A 139 -0.95 4.14 -2.29
N ILE A 140 -0.57 4.57 -3.50
CA ILE A 140 0.17 3.73 -4.46
C ILE A 140 1.56 3.39 -3.92
N GLN A 141 2.27 4.38 -3.41
CA GLN A 141 3.51 4.29 -2.63
C GLN A 141 3.40 3.21 -1.52
N THR A 142 2.33 3.26 -0.72
CA THR A 142 2.08 2.29 0.36
C THR A 142 1.78 0.89 -0.18
N ARG A 143 1.02 0.76 -1.28
CA ARG A 143 0.71 -0.54 -1.91
C ARG A 143 1.98 -1.23 -2.43
N ILE A 144 2.81 -0.53 -3.18
CA ILE A 144 4.10 -1.03 -3.69
C ILE A 144 4.97 -1.51 -2.51
N SER A 145 5.04 -0.69 -1.45
CA SER A 145 5.76 -1.04 -0.22
C SER A 145 5.25 -2.34 0.41
N THR A 146 3.93 -2.53 0.53
CA THR A 146 3.33 -3.76 1.05
C THR A 146 3.67 -4.99 0.19
N TYR A 147 3.74 -4.85 -1.14
CA TYR A 147 4.12 -5.96 -2.02
C TYR A 147 5.59 -6.36 -1.83
N ILE A 148 6.48 -5.39 -1.64
CA ILE A 148 7.91 -5.64 -1.35
C ILE A 148 8.06 -6.38 -0.01
N VAL A 149 7.36 -5.97 1.06
CA VAL A 149 7.37 -6.73 2.33
C VAL A 149 6.86 -8.15 2.15
N HIS A 150 5.77 -8.32 1.39
CA HIS A 150 5.21 -9.65 1.11
C HIS A 150 6.20 -10.55 0.36
N PHE A 151 6.94 -10.00 -0.62
CA PHE A 151 7.98 -10.73 -1.32
C PHE A 151 9.16 -11.10 -0.41
N LEU A 152 9.66 -10.16 0.40
CA LEU A 152 10.77 -10.41 1.32
C LEU A 152 10.47 -11.57 2.27
N ASN A 153 9.23 -11.63 2.79
CA ASN A 153 8.76 -12.68 3.69
C ASN A 153 8.45 -14.03 3.02
N ASN A 154 7.97 -14.06 1.77
CA ASN A 154 7.34 -15.26 1.16
C ASN A 154 7.91 -15.67 -0.20
N ASP A 155 8.91 -14.97 -0.74
CA ASP A 155 9.49 -15.16 -2.09
C ASP A 155 8.50 -15.05 -3.27
N ALA A 156 7.29 -14.56 -2.99
CA ALA A 156 6.20 -14.41 -3.95
C ALA A 156 5.51 -13.06 -3.80
N LEU A 157 5.15 -12.44 -4.94
CA LEU A 157 4.29 -11.25 -4.95
C LEU A 157 2.82 -11.64 -4.71
N PRO A 158 2.04 -10.81 -3.99
CA PRO A 158 0.65 -11.12 -3.65
C PRO A 158 -0.27 -10.83 -4.85
N LYS A 159 -0.26 -11.71 -5.86
CA LYS A 159 -0.93 -11.51 -7.16
C LYS A 159 -2.41 -11.08 -7.03
N GLU A 160 -3.19 -11.74 -6.16
CA GLU A 160 -4.60 -11.36 -5.91
C GLU A 160 -4.76 -9.91 -5.42
N LEU A 161 -3.84 -9.44 -4.56
CA LEU A 161 -3.85 -8.09 -4.04
C LEU A 161 -3.42 -7.08 -5.11
N MET A 162 -2.49 -7.45 -5.99
CA MET A 162 -2.07 -6.64 -7.13
C MET A 162 -3.19 -6.50 -8.17
N ILE A 163 -3.92 -7.59 -8.46
CA ILE A 163 -5.13 -7.59 -9.31
C ILE A 163 -6.20 -6.67 -8.71
N ARG A 164 -6.53 -6.83 -7.42
CA ARG A 164 -7.51 -6.00 -6.70
C ARG A 164 -7.20 -4.50 -6.74
N HIS A 165 -5.91 -4.15 -6.83
CA HIS A 165 -5.44 -2.77 -6.89
C HIS A 165 -5.14 -2.25 -8.31
N ASN A 166 -5.35 -3.05 -9.36
CA ASN A 166 -5.01 -2.75 -10.76
C ASN A 166 -3.51 -2.44 -10.97
N MET A 167 -2.64 -3.21 -10.31
CA MET A 167 -1.17 -3.07 -10.33
C MET A 167 -0.46 -4.21 -11.11
N THR A 168 -1.21 -5.00 -11.87
CA THR A 168 -0.73 -6.19 -12.60
C THR A 168 0.38 -5.87 -13.60
N GLU A 169 0.30 -4.73 -14.29
CA GLU A 169 1.26 -4.36 -15.33
C GLU A 169 2.61 -3.91 -14.75
N MET A 170 2.72 -3.79 -13.42
CA MET A 170 3.93 -3.44 -12.69
C MET A 170 4.57 -4.65 -11.99
N GLU A 171 4.06 -5.88 -12.20
CA GLU A 171 4.57 -7.08 -11.53
C GLU A 171 6.06 -7.33 -11.82
N SER A 172 6.49 -7.17 -13.07
CA SER A 172 7.88 -7.34 -13.51
C SER A 172 8.87 -6.41 -12.79
N GLU A 173 8.55 -5.12 -12.72
CA GLU A 173 9.39 -4.08 -12.14
C GLU A 173 9.45 -4.22 -10.61
N ILE A 174 8.30 -4.47 -9.98
CA ILE A 174 8.20 -4.67 -8.53
C ILE A 174 8.92 -5.96 -8.11
N LEU A 175 8.84 -7.04 -8.90
CA LEU A 175 9.58 -8.28 -8.67
C LEU A 175 11.10 -8.04 -8.73
N THR A 176 11.56 -7.38 -9.80
CA THR A 176 12.99 -7.10 -10.03
C THR A 176 13.57 -6.24 -8.90
N LEU A 177 12.87 -5.18 -8.48
CA LEU A 177 13.26 -4.37 -7.34
C LEU A 177 13.25 -5.17 -6.02
N SER A 178 12.22 -6.00 -5.80
CA SER A 178 12.11 -6.81 -4.58
C SER A 178 13.25 -7.83 -4.46
N GLN A 179 13.67 -8.43 -5.58
CA GLN A 179 14.83 -9.33 -5.64
C GLN A 179 16.15 -8.60 -5.35
N LYS A 180 16.37 -7.43 -5.95
CA LYS A 180 17.55 -6.57 -5.68
C LYS A 180 17.64 -6.18 -4.20
N ILE A 181 16.51 -5.77 -3.61
CA ILE A 181 16.42 -5.43 -2.19
C ILE A 181 16.71 -6.68 -1.34
N LYS A 182 16.06 -7.83 -1.64
CA LYS A 182 16.21 -9.07 -0.88
C LYS A 182 17.67 -9.49 -0.76
N ALA A 183 18.40 -9.53 -1.87
CA ALA A 183 19.82 -9.92 -1.89
C ALA A 183 20.72 -9.06 -0.98
N VAL A 184 20.50 -7.74 -0.91
CA VAL A 184 21.26 -6.85 -0.01
C VAL A 184 20.82 -7.03 1.44
N VAL A 185 19.52 -7.13 1.69
CA VAL A 185 18.94 -7.18 3.03
C VAL A 185 19.21 -8.52 3.72
N GLU A 186 19.18 -9.64 2.99
CA GLU A 186 19.56 -10.96 3.50
C GLU A 186 21.05 -11.08 3.77
N LEU A 187 21.91 -10.57 2.88
CA LEU A 187 23.36 -10.54 3.12
C LEU A 187 23.67 -9.73 4.39
N ASN A 188 23.03 -8.57 4.56
CA ASN A 188 23.18 -7.76 5.77
C ASN A 188 22.67 -8.48 7.02
N LEU A 189 21.54 -9.19 6.93
CA LEU A 189 21.00 -9.99 8.02
C LEU A 189 21.92 -11.15 8.39
N GLN A 190 22.52 -11.84 7.43
CA GLN A 190 23.48 -12.91 7.66
C GLN A 190 24.70 -12.37 8.42
N THR A 191 25.30 -11.26 7.97
CA THR A 191 26.48 -10.65 8.59
C THR A 191 26.23 -10.10 10.00
N TYR A 192 25.07 -9.47 10.24
CA TYR A 192 24.80 -8.73 11.49
C TYR A 192 23.66 -9.31 12.35
N SER A 193 23.25 -10.56 12.08
CA SER A 193 22.13 -11.25 12.74
C SER A 193 22.14 -11.15 14.27
N GLU A 194 23.23 -11.51 14.93
CA GLU A 194 23.32 -11.50 16.40
C GLU A 194 23.26 -10.09 17.00
N TYR A 195 23.79 -9.09 16.29
CA TYR A 195 23.68 -7.68 16.69
C TYR A 195 22.23 -7.21 16.64
N TYR A 196 21.52 -7.50 15.53
CA TYR A 196 20.10 -7.18 15.39
C TYR A 196 19.20 -7.97 16.37
N LYS A 197 19.50 -9.25 16.65
CA LYS A 197 18.80 -10.06 17.66
C LYS A 197 18.96 -9.46 19.06
N THR A 198 20.17 -9.01 19.41
CA THR A 198 20.46 -8.38 20.70
C THR A 198 19.63 -7.12 20.89
N ILE A 199 19.64 -6.21 19.91
CA ILE A 199 18.80 -4.99 19.90
C ILE A 199 17.31 -5.33 19.99
N PHE A 200 16.85 -6.34 19.25
CA PHE A 200 15.44 -6.76 19.25
C PHE A 200 14.99 -7.28 20.63
N LEU A 201 15.82 -8.10 21.30
CA LEU A 201 15.56 -8.59 22.64
C LEU A 201 15.52 -7.45 23.66
N GLU A 202 16.47 -6.51 23.59
CA GLU A 202 16.52 -5.34 24.47
C GLU A 202 15.25 -4.47 24.32
N LEU A 203 14.88 -4.12 23.09
CA LEU A 203 13.66 -3.33 22.81
C LEU A 203 12.38 -4.04 23.29
N LYS A 204 12.32 -5.37 23.18
CA LYS A 204 11.21 -6.18 23.68
C LYS A 204 11.16 -6.16 25.22
N GLN A 205 12.31 -6.23 25.90
CA GLN A 205 12.42 -6.10 27.35
C GLN A 205 12.04 -4.69 27.83
N GLN A 206 12.55 -3.63 27.20
CA GLN A 206 12.19 -2.24 27.48
C GLN A 206 10.68 -1.99 27.36
N LYS A 207 10.04 -2.48 26.27
CA LYS A 207 8.58 -2.39 26.07
C LYS A 207 7.81 -3.10 27.19
N THR A 208 8.26 -4.28 27.60
CA THR A 208 7.65 -5.07 28.68
C THR A 208 7.76 -4.35 30.03
N ASN A 209 8.94 -3.82 30.36
CA ASN A 209 9.17 -3.05 31.58
C ASN A 209 8.33 -1.76 31.64
N SER A 210 8.11 -1.10 30.49
CA SER A 210 7.23 0.06 30.39
C SER A 210 5.76 -0.30 30.68
N LEU A 211 5.25 -1.38 30.09
CA LEU A 211 3.88 -1.87 30.35
C LEU A 211 3.67 -2.28 31.81
N ILE A 212 4.64 -2.92 32.45
CA ILE A 212 4.59 -3.27 33.88
C ILE A 212 4.52 -2.01 34.76
N LYS A 213 5.30 -0.96 34.45
CA LYS A 213 5.22 0.33 35.15
C LYS A 213 3.83 0.96 35.02
N THR A 214 3.27 1.01 33.81
CA THR A 214 1.92 1.55 33.58
C THR A 214 0.85 0.77 34.35
N LEU A 215 0.88 -0.56 34.32
CA LEU A 215 -0.06 -1.42 35.06
C LEU A 215 0.04 -1.21 36.58
N ASN A 216 1.25 -1.08 37.12
CA ASN A 216 1.44 -0.81 38.55
C ASN A 216 0.95 0.57 38.97
N ASN A 217 1.16 1.60 38.15
CA ASN A 217 0.64 2.95 38.42
C ASN A 217 -0.89 2.95 38.47
N VAL A 218 -1.55 2.40 37.44
CA VAL A 218 -3.02 2.28 37.39
C VAL A 218 -3.57 1.46 38.57
N LYS A 219 -2.85 0.40 38.99
CA LYS A 219 -3.24 -0.40 40.17
C LYS A 219 -3.11 0.37 41.48
N ASN A 220 -2.14 1.29 41.59
CA ASN A 220 -1.95 2.15 42.76
C ASN A 220 -2.99 3.27 42.79
N GLU A 221 -3.29 3.92 41.67
CA GLU A 221 -4.36 4.93 41.56
C GLU A 221 -5.72 4.36 41.96
N ASN A 222 -6.07 3.16 41.48
CA ASN A 222 -7.30 2.47 41.86
C ASN A 222 -7.32 2.05 43.35
N LYS A 223 -6.16 1.78 43.97
CA LYS A 223 -6.06 1.57 45.43
C LYS A 223 -6.29 2.87 46.22
N SER A 224 -5.76 4.00 45.77
CA SER A 224 -6.01 5.31 46.40
C SER A 224 -7.50 5.67 46.34
N LEU A 225 -8.14 5.45 45.19
CA LEU A 225 -9.58 5.69 45.00
C LEU A 225 -10.49 4.77 45.84
N THR A 226 -10.05 3.55 46.15
CA THR A 226 -10.82 2.63 47.02
C THR A 226 -10.56 2.85 48.51
N ASN A 227 -9.36 3.28 48.92
CA ASN A 227 -9.11 3.65 50.31
C ASN A 227 -9.88 4.90 50.74
N ASN A 228 -9.92 5.96 49.92
CA ASN A 228 -10.65 7.18 50.26
C ASN A 228 -12.16 6.94 50.44
N LYS A 229 -12.74 5.97 49.74
CA LYS A 229 -14.17 5.59 49.88
C LYS A 229 -14.53 4.92 51.21
N ASN A 230 -13.54 4.55 52.03
CA ASN A 230 -13.75 3.92 53.34
C ASN A 230 -13.57 4.89 54.52
N GLN A 231 -13.45 6.21 54.29
CA GLN A 231 -13.41 7.22 55.37
C GLN A 231 -14.70 8.05 55.53
N ASP A 232 -15.57 8.13 54.52
CA ASP A 232 -16.80 8.95 54.55
C ASP A 232 -18.06 8.22 55.06
N SER A 233 -17.93 6.99 55.55
CA SER A 233 -19.06 6.11 55.90
C SER A 233 -19.41 6.06 57.40
N SER A 234 -19.50 7.21 58.07
CA SER A 234 -19.80 7.27 59.52
C SER A 234 -20.62 8.49 59.99
N SER A 235 -21.64 8.93 59.23
CA SER A 235 -22.62 9.92 59.72
C SER A 235 -24.07 9.71 59.21
N SER A 236 -24.84 8.97 60.02
CA SER A 236 -26.24 9.26 60.42
C SER A 236 -27.24 9.88 59.40
N THR A 237 -28.14 9.02 58.91
CA THR A 237 -29.62 9.12 59.08
C THR A 237 -30.34 10.46 58.84
N SER A 238 -31.22 10.50 57.82
CA SER A 238 -32.66 10.82 58.04
C SER A 238 -33.60 10.57 56.84
N ILE A 239 -34.80 10.09 57.20
CA ILE A 239 -35.96 9.69 56.41
C ILE A 239 -36.67 10.88 55.73
N ASN A 240 -37.14 10.73 54.46
CA ASN A 240 -38.57 10.99 54.14
C ASN A 240 -39.08 10.39 52.79
N ASN A 241 -40.37 10.64 52.50
CA ASN A 241 -41.30 9.72 51.82
C ASN A 241 -41.92 10.22 50.49
N LYS A 242 -42.58 9.28 49.76
CA LYS A 242 -43.63 9.44 48.70
C LYS A 242 -43.25 10.03 47.32
N GLY A 243 -43.87 9.51 46.23
CA GLY A 243 -43.74 10.09 44.88
C GLY A 243 -44.29 9.30 43.66
N THR A 244 -45.47 8.68 43.76
CA THR A 244 -46.36 8.04 42.74
C THR A 244 -46.17 8.15 41.20
N THR A 245 -46.80 7.18 40.50
CA THR A 245 -47.44 7.22 39.14
C THR A 245 -46.67 7.01 37.81
N ASN A 246 -46.82 5.77 37.28
CA ASN A 246 -47.32 5.37 35.94
C ASN A 246 -46.43 5.34 34.64
N PRO A 247 -46.62 4.32 33.76
CA PRO A 247 -46.03 4.19 32.41
C PRO A 247 -46.98 4.61 31.26
N PRO A 248 -46.52 4.61 29.99
CA PRO A 248 -46.90 3.58 28.98
C PRO A 248 -45.66 2.93 28.30
N GLN A 249 -45.68 1.76 27.61
CA GLN A 249 -46.31 1.37 26.31
C GLN A 249 -45.95 2.31 25.14
N THR A 250 -45.69 1.91 23.88
CA THR A 250 -45.55 0.62 23.11
C THR A 250 -44.57 0.92 21.93
N SER A 251 -44.14 0.06 20.98
CA SER A 251 -44.35 -1.33 20.50
C SER A 251 -43.01 -1.78 19.84
N ASP A 252 -42.65 -3.05 19.57
CA ASP A 252 -43.29 -4.25 18.98
C ASP A 252 -43.47 -4.21 17.44
N VAL A 253 -43.37 -5.39 16.79
CA VAL A 253 -43.55 -5.71 15.34
C VAL A 253 -42.43 -5.22 14.39
N SER A 254 -41.87 -6.01 13.45
CA SER A 254 -41.81 -7.48 13.31
C SER A 254 -40.69 -7.96 12.37
N LYS A 255 -40.42 -9.27 12.42
CA LYS A 255 -39.63 -10.03 11.44
C LYS A 255 -40.26 -9.96 10.03
N MET A 256 -39.42 -10.03 8.98
CA MET A 256 -39.71 -10.98 7.91
C MET A 256 -38.43 -11.53 7.27
N LYS A 257 -38.48 -12.80 6.85
CA LYS A 257 -37.39 -13.59 6.29
C LYS A 257 -37.96 -14.45 5.16
N VAL A 258 -37.53 -14.23 3.92
CA VAL A 258 -37.93 -15.03 2.75
C VAL A 258 -36.66 -15.48 2.01
N SER A 259 -36.73 -16.61 1.34
CA SER A 259 -35.60 -17.33 0.73
C SER A 259 -36.03 -17.97 -0.59
N ALA A 260 -35.06 -18.29 -1.45
CA ALA A 260 -35.22 -18.87 -2.79
C ALA A 260 -35.91 -17.93 -3.81
N LYS A 261 -35.78 -18.14 -5.13
CA LYS A 261 -35.30 -19.31 -5.89
C LYS A 261 -34.20 -19.00 -6.91
N SER A 262 -33.56 -20.07 -7.37
CA SER A 262 -32.66 -20.15 -8.53
C SER A 262 -33.38 -19.88 -9.84
N GLU A 263 -32.62 -19.53 -10.88
CA GLU A 263 -32.86 -20.09 -12.22
C GLU A 263 -31.55 -20.24 -13.01
N THR A 264 -31.52 -21.20 -13.94
CA THR A 264 -30.32 -21.61 -14.68
C THR A 264 -30.57 -21.43 -16.17
N ILE A 265 -29.71 -20.68 -16.87
CA ILE A 265 -29.73 -20.61 -18.34
C ILE A 265 -28.38 -21.07 -18.88
N VAL A 266 -28.41 -22.22 -19.57
CA VAL A 266 -27.34 -22.71 -20.43
C VAL A 266 -27.56 -22.15 -21.83
N ASN A 267 -26.48 -21.78 -22.52
CA ASN A 267 -26.49 -21.77 -23.99
C ASN A 267 -25.09 -22.07 -24.53
N GLN A 268 -25.00 -23.11 -25.36
CA GLN A 268 -23.83 -23.45 -26.17
C GLN A 268 -24.15 -23.13 -27.62
N VAL A 269 -23.25 -22.43 -28.32
CA VAL A 269 -23.11 -22.51 -29.79
C VAL A 269 -21.60 -22.51 -30.09
N SER A 270 -21.19 -23.20 -31.15
CA SER A 270 -19.86 -23.79 -31.24
C SER A 270 -19.09 -23.44 -32.53
N ASN A 271 -17.78 -23.68 -32.46
CA ASN A 271 -16.90 -24.17 -33.53
C ASN A 271 -16.36 -23.23 -34.63
N ASN A 272 -15.05 -23.45 -34.88
CA ASN A 272 -14.36 -23.50 -36.17
C ASN A 272 -14.01 -22.21 -36.94
N SER A 273 -12.89 -22.16 -37.69
CA SER A 273 -11.59 -22.89 -37.61
C SER A 273 -10.59 -22.34 -38.66
N GLN A 274 -9.38 -22.91 -38.70
CA GLN A 274 -8.36 -22.85 -39.77
C GLN A 274 -7.46 -21.60 -39.86
N ASN A 275 -6.20 -21.80 -39.45
CA ASN A 275 -4.97 -21.68 -40.24
C ASN A 275 -4.83 -20.55 -41.29
N ASN A 276 -3.72 -19.81 -41.20
CA ASN A 276 -2.60 -20.11 -42.10
C ASN A 276 -1.24 -19.61 -41.57
N SER A 277 -0.17 -20.23 -42.05
CA SER A 277 1.22 -19.94 -41.71
C SER A 277 2.03 -19.59 -42.95
N HIS A 278 2.91 -18.59 -42.88
CA HIS A 278 4.16 -18.63 -43.65
C HIS A 278 5.24 -17.70 -43.09
N ASP A 279 6.49 -18.07 -43.31
CA ASP A 279 7.71 -17.36 -42.92
C ASP A 279 8.08 -16.24 -43.92
N GLN A 280 8.90 -15.26 -43.49
CA GLN A 280 10.31 -15.20 -43.94
C GLN A 280 11.17 -14.12 -43.25
N LYS A 281 12.28 -14.60 -42.67
CA LYS A 281 13.67 -14.08 -42.60
C LYS A 281 14.01 -12.59 -42.86
N SER A 282 14.88 -12.09 -41.97
CA SER A 282 15.96 -11.08 -42.20
C SER A 282 15.52 -9.61 -42.43
N ASN A 283 16.30 -8.57 -42.06
CA ASN A 283 17.77 -8.52 -41.95
C ASN A 283 18.35 -7.50 -40.94
N SER A 284 19.67 -7.61 -40.73
CA SER A 284 20.66 -6.76 -40.03
C SER A 284 20.52 -5.22 -39.97
N GLN A 285 21.02 -4.65 -38.86
CA GLN A 285 21.80 -3.37 -38.72
C GLN A 285 21.10 -2.05 -39.13
N ILE A 286 21.35 -0.89 -38.49
CA ILE A 286 22.48 -0.44 -37.66
C ILE A 286 22.00 -0.07 -36.24
#